data_AF-K2KCM0-F1
#
_entry.id   AF-K2KCM0-F1
#
_cell.length_a   1.000
_cell.length_b   1.000
_cell.length_c   1.000
_cell.angle_alpha   90.00
_cell.angle_beta   90.00
_cell.angle_gamma   90.00
#
_symmetry.space_group_name_H-M   'P 1'
#
loop_
_entity.id
_entity.type
_entity.pdbx_description
1 polymer ?
#
loop_
_entity_poly.entity_id
_entity_poly.type
_entity_poly.pdbx_seq_one_letter_code
_entity_poly.pdbx_strand_id
1 'polypeptide(L)'
;MIEPLWLTVPDVLYLHERSIELFGGSYGTREEGLLESAVMRPQQLWSYTEPPPSLSDLAASIGFGLARNHPLSMETREPLMRLFSRFCMKTAPILM
;
A
#
# COMPACT_ATOMS: atom_id res chain seq x y z
N MET A 1 17.66 -8.20 -8.16
CA MET A 1 16.49 -7.45 -8.67
C MET A 1 16.77 -5.96 -8.52
N ILE A 2 16.13 -5.12 -9.32
CA ILE A 2 16.20 -3.65 -9.18
C ILE A 2 15.35 -3.26 -7.96
N GLU A 3 15.83 -2.30 -7.17
CA GLU A 3 15.07 -1.78 -6.03
C GLU A 3 13.75 -1.15 -6.48
N PRO A 4 12.61 -1.51 -5.88
CA PRO A 4 11.31 -0.97 -6.24
C PRO A 4 11.14 0.47 -5.71
N LEU A 5 10.22 1.21 -6.33
CA LEU A 5 9.77 2.49 -5.80
C LEU A 5 8.83 2.26 -4.60
N TRP A 6 9.14 2.93 -3.49
CA TRP A 6 8.42 2.79 -2.24
C TRP A 6 7.24 3.75 -2.17
N LEU A 7 6.09 3.23 -1.73
CA LEU A 7 4.92 4.07 -1.43
C LEU A 7 5.14 4.80 -0.11
N THR A 8 4.70 6.05 -0.07
CA THR A 8 4.69 6.87 1.13
C THR A 8 3.29 6.89 1.75
N VAL A 9 3.18 7.30 3.02
CA VAL A 9 1.88 7.48 3.67
C VAL A 9 0.95 8.43 2.89
N PRO A 10 1.41 9.59 2.39
CA PRO A 10 0.63 10.44 1.50
C PRO A 10 0.10 9.71 0.25
N ASP A 11 0.90 8.84 -0.38
CA ASP A 11 0.44 8.07 -1.54
C ASP A 11 -0.71 7.12 -1.16
N VAL A 12 -0.60 6.47 0.00
CA VAL A 12 -1.64 5.55 0.50
C VAL A 12 -2.93 6.30 0.83
N LEU A 13 -2.83 7.48 1.44
CA LEU A 13 -3.97 8.34 1.73
C LEU A 13 -4.64 8.84 0.44
N TYR A 14 -3.85 9.29 -0.53
CA TYR A 14 -4.36 9.69 -1.83
C TYR A 14 -5.08 8.52 -2.53
N LEU A 15 -4.49 7.33 -2.55
CA LEU A 15 -5.14 6.13 -3.11
C LEU A 15 -6.42 5.76 -2.36
N HIS A 16 -6.47 5.98 -1.04
CA HIS A 16 -7.67 5.78 -0.24
C HIS A 16 -8.78 6.78 -0.61
N GLU A 17 -8.48 8.07 -0.72
CA GLU A 17 -9.44 9.09 -1.18
C GLU A 17 -10.00 8.75 -2.57
N ARG A 18 -9.11 8.40 -3.52
CA ARG A 18 -9.51 7.93 -4.85
C ARG A 18 -10.39 6.69 -4.80
N SER A 19 -10.16 5.79 -3.85
CA SER A 19 -11.00 4.60 -3.68
C SER A 19 -12.40 4.95 -3.15
N ILE A 20 -12.50 5.92 -2.24
CA ILE A 20 -13.79 6.42 -1.71
C ILE A 20 -14.59 7.09 -2.83
N GLU A 21 -13.94 7.90 -3.68
CA GLU A 21 -14.61 8.54 -4.82
C GLU A 21 -15.16 7.53 -5.83
N LEU A 22 -14.45 6.42 -6.06
CA LEU A 22 -14.83 5.43 -7.05
C LEU A 22 -15.86 4.40 -6.55
N PHE A 23 -15.79 4.03 -5.27
CA PHE A 23 -16.52 2.89 -4.73
C PHE A 23 -17.40 3.24 -3.52
N GLY A 24 -17.36 4.48 -3.05
CA GLY A 24 -17.98 4.90 -1.80
C GLY A 24 -17.17 4.50 -0.56
N GLY A 25 -17.57 5.02 0.59
CA GLY A 25 -16.92 4.78 1.88
C GLY A 25 -16.84 6.06 2.71
N SER A 26 -16.10 5.99 3.82
CA SER A 26 -15.91 7.09 4.75
C SER A 26 -14.48 7.57 4.77
N TYR A 27 -14.28 8.89 4.83
CA TYR A 27 -12.97 9.49 5.03
C TYR A 27 -12.49 9.29 6.46
N GLY A 28 -11.17 9.17 6.63
CA GLY A 28 -10.51 9.31 7.93
C GLY A 28 -9.44 8.25 8.22
N THR A 29 -8.32 8.73 8.75
CA THR A 29 -7.29 7.91 9.38
C THR A 29 -7.64 7.74 10.85
N ARG A 30 -7.72 6.48 11.30
CA ARG A 30 -7.98 6.13 12.70
C ARG A 30 -6.70 6.18 13.52
N GLU A 31 -5.62 5.60 12.99
CA GLU A 31 -4.33 5.52 13.68
C GLU A 31 -3.16 5.65 12.70
N GLU A 32 -2.55 6.83 12.68
CA GLU A 32 -1.44 7.17 11.77
C GLU A 32 -0.21 6.27 11.97
N GLY A 33 0.16 5.94 13.21
CA GLY A 33 1.29 5.05 13.49
C GLY A 33 1.10 3.64 12.95
N LEU A 34 -0.15 3.15 12.91
CA LEU A 34 -0.49 1.85 12.33
C LEU A 34 -0.47 1.88 10.79
N LEU A 35 -0.77 3.03 10.19
CA LEU A 35 -0.63 3.28 8.76
C LEU A 35 0.85 3.30 8.35
N GLU A 36 1.68 4.07 9.06
CA GLU A 36 3.12 4.15 8.86
C GLU A 36 3.78 2.76 8.96
N SER A 37 3.41 1.97 9.98
CA SER A 37 3.92 0.61 10.15
C SER A 37 3.58 -0.29 8.95
N ALA A 38 2.37 -0.17 8.39
CA ALA A 38 1.95 -0.95 7.22
C ALA A 38 2.73 -0.55 5.96
N VAL A 39 3.01 0.75 5.78
CA VAL A 39 3.75 1.29 4.64
C VAL A 39 5.25 0.96 4.69
N MET A 40 5.84 0.90 5.89
CA MET A 40 7.26 0.57 6.08
C MET A 40 7.57 -0.94 5.98
N ARG A 41 6.56 -1.79 6.16
CA ARG A 41 6.70 -3.26 6.11
C ARG A 41 7.34 -3.82 4.82
N PRO A 42 6.97 -3.40 3.60
CA PRO A 42 7.62 -3.87 2.37
C PRO A 42 9.10 -3.49 2.29
N GLN A 43 9.50 -2.30 2.76
CA GLN A 43 10.91 -1.89 2.82
C GLN A 43 11.71 -2.81 3.74
N GLN A 44 11.17 -3.12 4.93
CA GLN A 44 11.78 -4.09 5.84
C GLN A 44 11.91 -5.48 5.21
N LEU A 45 10.85 -5.98 4.55
CA LEU A 45 10.90 -7.28 3.88
C LEU A 45 11.98 -7.33 2.79
N TRP A 46 12.13 -6.26 2.01
CA TRP A 46 13.16 -6.17 0.98
C TRP A 46 14.58 -6.14 1.55
N SER A 47 14.81 -5.38 2.62
CA SER A 47 16.14 -5.25 3.22
C SER A 47 16.61 -6.50 3.97
N TYR A 48 15.68 -7.30 4.52
CA TYR A 48 16.03 -8.37 5.46
C TYR A 48 15.71 -9.80 4.98
N THR A 49 15.10 -9.97 3.80
CA THR A 49 14.73 -11.31 3.31
C THR A 49 15.68 -11.78 2.21
N GLU A 50 16.23 -12.99 2.39
CA GLU A 50 17.00 -13.70 1.36
C GLU A 50 16.34 -15.05 1.04
N PRO A 51 16.00 -15.32 -0.24
CA PRO A 51 16.18 -14.46 -1.42
C PRO A 51 15.23 -13.24 -1.41
N PRO A 52 15.53 -12.18 -2.20
CA PRO A 52 14.71 -10.97 -2.25
C PRO A 52 13.24 -11.29 -2.57
N PRO A 53 12.28 -10.69 -1.84
CA PRO A 53 10.85 -10.98 -2.01
C PRO A 53 10.36 -10.47 -3.37
N SER A 54 9.39 -11.17 -3.96
CA SER A 54 8.80 -10.73 -5.22
C SER A 54 7.96 -9.45 -5.04
N LEU A 55 7.68 -8.72 -6.12
CA LEU A 55 6.79 -7.55 -6.07
C LEU A 55 5.40 -7.90 -5.50
N SER A 56 4.91 -9.11 -5.75
CA SER A 56 3.66 -9.61 -5.19
C SER A 56 3.72 -9.78 -3.68
N ASP A 57 4.85 -10.26 -3.14
CA ASP A 57 5.06 -10.41 -1.70
C ASP A 57 5.12 -9.06 -1.00
N LEU A 58 5.80 -8.09 -1.62
CA LEU A 58 5.86 -6.71 -1.13
C LEU A 58 4.46 -6.06 -1.11
N ALA A 59 3.69 -6.19 -2.20
CA ALA A 59 2.33 -5.66 -2.26
C ALA A 59 1.40 -6.33 -1.23
N ALA A 60 1.50 -7.66 -1.09
CA ALA A 60 0.72 -8.42 -0.11
C ALA A 60 1.06 -7.99 1.33
N SER A 61 2.32 -7.63 1.61
CA SER A 61 2.73 -7.16 2.94
C SER A 61 2.04 -5.86 3.36
N ILE A 62 1.85 -4.92 2.42
CA ILE A 62 1.15 -3.66 2.68
C ILE A 62 -0.33 -3.95 2.90
N GLY A 63 -0.95 -4.72 2.00
CA GLY A 63 -2.36 -5.11 2.12
C GLY A 63 -2.66 -5.80 3.44
N PHE A 64 -1.77 -6.70 3.88
CA PHE A 64 -1.87 -7.36 5.18
C PHE A 64 -1.76 -6.37 6.34
N GLY A 65 -0.80 -5.43 6.31
CA GLY A 65 -0.65 -4.41 7.34
C GLY A 65 -1.89 -3.53 7.49
N LEU A 66 -2.46 -3.08 6.36
CA LEU A 66 -3.66 -2.26 6.35
C LEU A 66 -4.91 -3.04 6.80
N ALA A 67 -5.05 -4.29 6.36
CA ALA A 67 -6.19 -5.13 6.73
C ALA A 67 -6.14 -5.53 8.22
N ARG A 68 -4.95 -5.82 8.76
CA ARG A 68 -4.78 -6.23 10.16
C ARG A 68 -4.97 -5.08 11.13
N ASN A 69 -4.39 -3.91 10.80
CA ASN A 69 -4.32 -2.81 11.74
C ASN A 69 -5.54 -1.88 11.67
N HIS A 70 -6.38 -2.01 10.63
CA HIS A 70 -7.51 -1.12 10.36
C HIS A 70 -7.21 0.38 10.55
N PRO A 71 -6.06 0.89 10.05
CA PRO A 71 -5.66 2.27 10.31
C PRO A 71 -6.54 3.29 9.58
N LEU A 72 -7.36 2.84 8.63
CA LEU A 72 -8.27 3.65 7.83
C LEU A 72 -9.71 3.20 8.09
N SER A 73 -10.65 4.14 8.12
CA SER A 73 -12.09 3.85 8.18
C SER A 73 -12.58 3.30 6.83
N MET A 74 -12.25 2.04 6.54
CA MET A 74 -12.67 1.34 5.32
C MET A 74 -14.00 0.62 5.57
N GLU A 75 -15.04 0.94 4.80
CA GLU A 75 -16.29 0.15 4.80
C GLU A 75 -16.15 -1.11 3.92
N THR A 76 -15.26 -1.08 2.91
CA THR A 76 -14.96 -2.22 2.04
C THR A 76 -13.44 -2.48 1.96
N ARG A 77 -13.03 -3.74 2.11
CA ARG A 77 -11.62 -4.17 2.24
C ARG A 77 -10.89 -4.37 0.89
N GLU A 78 -11.64 -4.41 -0.21
CA GLU A 78 -11.15 -4.79 -1.54
C GLU A 78 -10.57 -3.66 -2.44
N PRO A 79 -11.06 -2.40 -2.42
CA PRO A 79 -10.74 -1.43 -3.47
C PRO A 79 -9.32 -0.85 -3.37
N LEU A 80 -8.77 -0.69 -2.16
CA LEU A 80 -7.40 -0.17 -1.99
C LEU A 80 -6.35 -1.13 -2.56
N MET A 81 -6.50 -2.44 -2.35
CA MET A 81 -5.57 -3.45 -2.88
C MET A 81 -5.55 -3.50 -4.42
N ARG A 82 -6.70 -3.26 -5.07
CA ARG A 82 -6.80 -3.22 -6.55
C ARG A 82 -6.15 -1.98 -7.16
N LEU A 83 -6.17 -0.85 -6.44
CA LEU A 83 -5.43 0.36 -6.82
C LEU A 83 -3.93 0.20 -6.58
N PHE A 84 -3.54 -0.41 -5.47
CA PHE A 84 -2.15 -0.72 -5.14
C PHE A 84 -1.48 -1.63 -6.16
N SER A 85 -2.12 -2.73 -6.56
CA SER A 85 -1.55 -3.64 -7.57
C SER A 85 -1.34 -2.94 -8.91
N ARG A 86 -2.21 -2.00 -9.28
CA ARG A 86 -2.06 -1.16 -10.47
C ARG A 86 -0.95 -0.12 -10.36
N PHE A 87 -0.69 0.41 -9.17
CA PHE A 87 0.33 1.44 -8.95
C PHE A 87 1.73 0.83 -8.84
N CYS A 88 1.90 -0.24 -8.06
CA CYS A 88 3.17 -0.96 -7.95
C CYS A 88 3.62 -1.63 -9.26
N MET A 89 2.70 -1.93 -10.18
CA MET A 89 3.03 -2.51 -11.50
C MET A 89 3.31 -1.47 -12.59
N LYS A 90 3.07 -0.17 -12.35
CA LYS A 90 3.28 0.90 -13.36
C LYS A 90 4.51 1.77 -13.14
N THR A 91 5.23 1.61 -12.04
CA THR A 91 6.50 2.30 -11.79
C THR A 91 7.71 1.54 -12.36
N ALA A 92 7.53 0.90 -13.51
CA ALA A 92 8.58 0.68 -14.49
C ALA A 92 8.37 1.75 -15.58
N PRO A 93 9.43 2.45 -15.99
CA PRO A 93 9.48 3.90 -16.14
C PRO A 93 8.39 4.47 -17.07
N ILE A 94 7.57 5.39 -16.55
CA ILE A 94 6.91 6.41 -17.36
C ILE A 94 7.26 7.76 -16.74
N LEU A 95 8.51 8.15 -16.97
CA LEU A 95 8.99 9.52 -16.92
C LEU A 95 9.77 9.72 -18.21
N MET A 96 9.04 9.98 -19.28
CA MET A 96 9.48 10.72 -20.45
C MET A 96 8.28 11.45 -21.05
#